data_AF-A0A8J9YZD5-F1
#
_entry.id   AF-A0A8J9YZD5-F1
#
_cell.length_a   1.000
_cell.length_b   1.000
_cell.length_c   1.000
_cell.angle_alpha   90.00
_cell.angle_beta   90.00
_cell.angle_gamma   90.00
#
_symmetry.space_group_name_H-M   'P 1'
#
loop_
_entity.id
_entity.type
_entity.pdbx_description
1 polymer ?
#
loop_
_entity_poly.entity_id
_entity_poly.type
_entity_poly.pdbx_seq_one_letter_code
_entity_poly.pdbx_strand_id
1 'polypeptide(L)'
;MDNRCLPSWPAGCVLKSLSNSLVAIVMKDAAHHLDLRPSNPADPPSEETETATERYGRFIAANEGAAEKTIPIKKREKRLRYSSDPRITQARDEVNRRYEVFLQNTQEKNRQKLKRARKTFEETYTKVKEEDLLQRIKEVEKAHENCKHGQSWKLINEVTNRRETKESQLEGNTPKERVTNWYNHFKSLLGKLHDITCEDEEIPAVLENLDIRTGPIDTEEYEKAKKSLVEEKRCGEDGIPP
;
A
#
# COMPACT_ATOMS: atom_id res chain seq x y z
N MET A 1 30.19 21.23 -50.20
CA MET A 1 31.16 20.71 -49.22
C MET A 1 30.50 20.83 -47.86
N ASP A 2 29.90 19.75 -47.37
CA ASP A 2 29.17 19.76 -46.09
C ASP A 2 30.11 19.37 -44.95
N ASN A 3 30.57 20.38 -44.21
CA ASN A 3 31.23 20.22 -42.92
C ASN A 3 30.19 19.76 -41.88
N ARG A 4 29.95 18.45 -41.79
CA ARG A 4 29.28 17.88 -40.62
C ARG A 4 30.29 17.75 -39.48
N CYS A 5 30.49 18.85 -38.76
CA CYS A 5 31.18 18.84 -37.47
C CYS A 5 30.47 17.86 -36.53
N LEU A 6 31.13 16.73 -36.23
CA LEU A 6 30.76 15.86 -35.11
C LEU A 6 30.85 16.68 -33.80
N PRO A 7 29.98 16.43 -32.81
CA PRO A 7 29.84 17.30 -31.65
C PRO A 7 31.12 17.40 -30.80
N SER A 8 31.42 18.62 -30.34
CA SER A 8 32.64 19.05 -29.64
C SER A 8 32.75 18.64 -28.17
N TRP A 9 31.95 17.67 -27.70
CA TRP A 9 31.82 17.36 -26.27
C TRP A 9 32.70 16.24 -25.66
N PRO A 10 33.57 15.48 -26.37
CA PRO A 10 34.32 14.41 -25.71
C PRO A 10 35.42 14.91 -24.75
N ALA A 11 35.80 16.19 -24.81
CA ALA A 11 36.88 16.75 -24.00
C ALA A 11 36.61 16.78 -22.48
N GLY A 12 35.34 16.69 -22.06
CA GLY A 12 34.94 16.68 -20.64
C GLY A 12 34.50 15.31 -20.10
N CYS A 13 34.57 14.25 -20.91
CA CYS A 13 34.02 12.93 -20.57
C CYS A 13 35.08 11.92 -20.14
N VAL A 14 34.63 10.84 -19.48
CA VAL A 14 35.49 9.69 -19.14
C VAL A 14 35.69 8.83 -20.38
N LEU A 15 36.87 8.91 -21.00
CA LEU A 15 37.21 8.22 -22.25
C LEU A 15 37.89 6.84 -22.03
N LYS A 16 38.14 6.47 -20.77
CA LYS A 16 38.80 5.21 -20.41
C LYS A 16 38.08 4.60 -19.21
N SER A 17 37.92 3.28 -19.24
CA SER A 17 37.44 2.52 -18.09
C SER A 17 38.34 2.75 -16.89
N LEU A 18 37.75 3.08 -15.75
CA LEU A 18 38.46 3.39 -14.52
C LEU A 18 38.55 2.17 -13.59
N SER A 19 37.66 1.19 -13.77
CA SER A 19 37.69 -0.10 -13.06
C SER A 19 36.91 -1.17 -13.85
N ASN A 20 36.95 -2.41 -13.36
CA ASN A 20 36.13 -3.51 -13.90
C ASN A 20 34.61 -3.29 -13.74
N SER A 21 34.19 -2.39 -12.86
CA SER A 21 32.77 -2.02 -12.64
C SER A 21 32.40 -0.66 -13.23
N LEU A 22 33.38 0.16 -13.61
CA LEU A 22 33.19 1.50 -14.18
C LEU A 22 33.88 1.56 -15.54
N VAL A 23 33.13 1.15 -16.57
CA VAL A 23 33.61 0.98 -17.95
C VAL A 23 33.19 2.19 -18.79
N ALA A 24 34.12 2.75 -19.55
CA ALA A 24 33.83 3.78 -20.53
C ALA A 24 33.51 3.13 -21.88
N ILE A 25 32.37 3.49 -22.47
CA ILE A 25 31.96 3.03 -23.80
C ILE A 25 32.15 4.21 -24.76
N VAL A 26 33.04 4.05 -25.74
CA VAL A 26 33.38 5.11 -26.71
C VAL A 26 32.98 4.64 -28.10
N MET A 27 31.99 5.30 -28.69
CA MET A 27 31.55 5.04 -30.06
C MET A 27 32.30 5.96 -31.02
N LYS A 28 33.03 5.37 -31.98
CA LYS A 28 33.69 6.11 -33.06
C LYS A 28 32.64 6.66 -34.01
N ASP A 29 32.82 7.90 -34.48
CA ASP A 29 31.97 8.58 -35.47
C ASP A 29 30.47 8.69 -35.11
N ALA A 30 30.14 8.49 -33.83
CA ALA A 30 28.79 8.66 -33.32
C ALA A 30 28.57 10.09 -32.82
N ALA A 31 27.42 10.67 -33.16
CA ALA A 31 26.95 11.92 -32.56
C ALA A 31 26.46 11.68 -31.12
N HIS A 32 26.10 12.77 -30.44
CA HIS A 32 25.64 12.76 -29.05
C HIS A 32 24.53 11.72 -28.82
N HIS A 33 24.77 10.78 -27.90
CA HIS A 33 23.91 9.67 -27.47
C HIS A 33 23.26 8.85 -28.60
N LEU A 34 24.00 8.52 -29.66
CA LEU A 34 23.51 7.65 -30.74
C LEU A 34 22.97 6.30 -30.21
N ASP A 35 23.55 5.79 -29.13
CA ASP A 35 23.18 4.56 -28.43
C ASP A 35 21.77 4.58 -27.80
N LEU A 36 21.24 5.76 -27.50
CA LEU A 36 19.89 5.92 -26.94
C LEU A 36 18.80 6.07 -28.02
N ARG A 37 19.19 6.12 -29.30
CA ARG A 37 18.25 6.22 -30.43
C ARG A 37 17.79 4.83 -30.88
N PRO A 38 16.60 4.73 -31.52
CA PRO A 38 16.19 3.49 -32.19
C PRO A 38 17.19 3.11 -33.28
N SER A 39 17.41 1.81 -33.46
CA SER A 39 18.35 1.30 -34.46
C SER A 39 17.96 1.73 -35.88
N ASN A 40 18.95 2.19 -36.64
CA ASN A 40 18.82 2.64 -38.02
C ASN A 40 19.83 1.86 -38.89
N PRO A 41 19.44 1.38 -40.09
CA PRO A 41 20.36 0.71 -41.03
C PRO A 41 21.59 1.51 -41.42
N ALA A 42 21.59 2.84 -41.20
CA ALA A 42 22.72 3.73 -41.47
C ALA A 42 23.65 3.95 -40.26
N ASP A 43 23.42 3.27 -39.13
CA ASP A 43 24.26 3.39 -37.93
C ASP A 43 25.67 2.80 -38.19
N PRO A 44 26.73 3.42 -37.63
CA PRO A 44 28.08 2.89 -37.77
C PRO A 44 28.17 1.50 -37.13
N PRO A 45 28.92 0.57 -37.74
CA PRO A 45 29.05 -0.78 -37.22
C PRO A 45 29.72 -0.76 -35.83
N SER A 46 29.06 -1.32 -34.82
CA SER A 46 29.65 -1.50 -33.50
C SER A 46 30.69 -2.63 -33.54
N GLU A 47 31.95 -2.35 -33.21
CA GLU A 47 33.05 -3.34 -33.13
C GLU A 47 32.91 -4.33 -31.95
N GLU A 48 31.91 -4.17 -31.09
CA GLU A 48 31.70 -4.99 -29.90
C GLU A 48 30.66 -6.09 -30.16
N THR A 49 31.02 -7.34 -29.82
CA THR A 49 30.18 -8.54 -30.06
C THR A 49 29.01 -8.69 -29.09
N GLU A 50 29.04 -7.96 -27.97
CA GLU A 50 28.03 -8.04 -26.92
C GLU A 50 27.13 -6.80 -26.94
N THR A 51 25.82 -7.01 -26.94
CA THR A 51 24.84 -5.93 -26.91
C THR A 51 24.77 -5.26 -25.54
N ALA A 52 24.33 -4.00 -25.49
CA ALA A 52 24.14 -3.27 -24.23
C ALA A 52 23.20 -4.00 -23.26
N THR A 53 22.18 -4.69 -23.79
CA THR A 53 21.22 -5.50 -23.04
C THR A 53 21.89 -6.67 -22.33
N GLU A 54 22.82 -7.37 -22.99
CA GLU A 54 23.54 -8.50 -22.39
C GLU A 54 24.45 -8.04 -21.24
N ARG A 55 25.13 -6.90 -21.41
CA ARG A 55 25.96 -6.30 -20.36
C ARG A 55 25.14 -5.87 -19.15
N TYR A 56 24.00 -5.25 -19.38
CA TYR A 56 23.08 -4.90 -18.30
C TYR A 56 22.54 -6.15 -17.59
N GLY A 57 22.22 -7.22 -18.34
CA GLY A 57 21.82 -8.51 -17.77
C GLY A 57 22.85 -9.10 -16.80
N ARG A 58 24.14 -9.01 -17.13
CA ARG A 58 25.24 -9.43 -16.22
C ARG A 58 25.28 -8.61 -14.94
N PHE A 59 25.04 -7.30 -15.04
CA PHE A 59 24.98 -6.43 -13.85
C PHE A 59 23.82 -6.80 -12.93
N ILE A 60 22.63 -7.05 -13.49
CA ILE A 60 21.47 -7.50 -12.70
C ILE A 60 21.76 -8.82 -12.00
N ALA A 61 22.27 -9.83 -12.73
CA ALA A 61 22.59 -11.13 -12.14
C ALA A 61 23.66 -11.04 -11.05
N ALA A 62 24.70 -10.20 -11.25
CA ALA A 62 25.73 -9.97 -10.24
C ALA A 62 25.16 -9.27 -8.99
N ASN A 63 24.26 -8.30 -9.19
CA ASN A 63 23.61 -7.58 -8.10
C ASN A 63 22.67 -8.50 -7.30
N GLU A 64 21.88 -9.34 -7.96
CA GLU A 64 21.04 -10.36 -7.31
C GLU A 64 21.88 -11.33 -6.48
N GLY A 65 22.95 -11.88 -7.06
CA GLY A 65 23.85 -12.80 -6.34
C GLY A 65 24.57 -12.14 -5.16
N ALA A 66 24.87 -10.84 -5.25
CA ALA A 66 25.42 -10.08 -4.12
C ALA A 66 24.35 -9.82 -3.05
N ALA A 67 23.12 -9.48 -3.46
CA ALA A 67 22.00 -9.22 -2.57
C ALA A 67 21.66 -10.45 -1.74
N GLU A 68 21.60 -11.65 -2.34
CA GLU A 68 21.35 -12.90 -1.59
C GLU A 68 22.41 -13.19 -0.52
N LYS A 69 23.67 -12.84 -0.80
CA LYS A 69 24.79 -13.07 0.14
C LYS A 69 24.87 -12.05 1.25
N THR A 70 24.44 -10.82 0.99
CA THR A 70 24.65 -9.67 1.87
C THR A 70 23.41 -9.30 2.68
N ILE A 71 22.20 -9.53 2.14
CA ILE A 71 20.96 -9.17 2.80
C ILE A 71 20.58 -10.28 3.79
N PRO A 72 20.55 -10.01 5.11
CA PRO A 72 20.16 -10.99 6.10
C PRO A 72 18.67 -11.33 5.95
N ILE A 73 18.38 -12.57 5.57
CA ILE A 73 17.00 -13.08 5.50
C ILE A 73 16.48 -13.30 6.92
N LYS A 74 15.74 -12.31 7.45
CA LYS A 74 15.05 -12.46 8.72
C LYS A 74 13.85 -13.39 8.54
N LYS A 75 13.96 -14.64 9.02
CA LYS A 75 12.82 -15.56 9.09
C LYS A 75 11.75 -14.92 9.97
N ARG A 76 10.54 -14.77 9.43
CA ARG A 76 9.39 -14.33 10.23
C ARG A 76 9.06 -15.45 11.22
N GLU A 77 9.30 -15.21 12.50
CA GLU A 77 8.80 -16.08 13.55
C GLU A 77 7.28 -16.00 13.55
N LYS A 78 6.63 -17.10 13.15
CA LYS A 78 5.19 -17.25 13.32
C LYS A 78 4.97 -17.44 14.82
N ARG A 79 4.22 -16.53 15.43
CA ARG A 79 3.79 -16.69 16.81
C ARG A 79 3.01 -18.00 16.94
N LEU A 80 3.37 -18.81 17.92
CA LEU A 80 2.63 -20.02 18.27
C LEU A 80 1.20 -19.61 18.60
N ARG A 81 0.25 -20.09 17.79
CA ARG A 81 -1.17 -19.94 18.08
C ARG A 81 -1.59 -21.08 19.00
N TYR A 82 -2.40 -20.78 20.01
CA TYR A 82 -2.98 -21.80 20.88
C TYR A 82 -3.69 -22.92 20.09
N SER A 83 -4.24 -22.63 18.91
CA SER A 83 -4.84 -23.62 18.00
C SER A 83 -3.88 -24.70 17.48
N SER A 84 -2.57 -24.47 17.60
CA SER A 84 -1.51 -25.42 17.21
C SER A 84 -0.99 -26.22 18.41
N ASP A 85 -1.60 -26.08 19.60
CA ASP A 85 -1.25 -26.86 20.78
C ASP A 85 -1.43 -28.36 20.50
N PRO A 86 -0.48 -29.22 20.95
CA PRO A 86 -0.56 -30.67 20.75
C PRO A 86 -1.88 -31.27 21.25
N ARG A 87 -2.44 -30.76 22.36
CA ARG A 87 -3.71 -31.24 22.94
C ARG A 87 -4.89 -31.01 21.99
N ILE A 88 -4.94 -29.83 21.36
CA ILE A 88 -5.99 -29.49 20.39
C ILE A 88 -5.82 -30.34 19.12
N THR A 89 -4.59 -30.52 18.68
CA THR A 89 -4.29 -31.33 17.48
C THR A 89 -4.72 -32.78 17.67
N GLN A 90 -4.34 -33.41 18.79
CA GLN A 90 -4.75 -34.77 19.14
C GLN A 90 -6.27 -34.90 19.25
N ALA A 91 -6.95 -33.96 19.91
CA ALA A 91 -8.41 -33.99 20.04
C ALA A 91 -9.11 -33.81 18.68
N ARG A 92 -8.54 -33.00 17.78
CA ARG A 92 -9.04 -32.82 16.40
C ARG A 92 -8.88 -34.09 15.58
N ASP A 93 -7.72 -34.72 15.66
CA ASP A 93 -7.44 -35.99 14.97
C ASP A 93 -8.39 -37.09 15.44
N GLU A 94 -8.68 -37.15 16.74
CA GLU A 94 -9.65 -38.09 17.29
C GLU A 94 -11.08 -37.83 16.79
N VAL A 95 -11.51 -36.57 16.70
CA VAL A 95 -12.81 -36.22 16.09
C VAL A 95 -12.88 -36.70 14.64
N ASN A 96 -11.83 -36.46 13.85
CA ASN A 96 -11.75 -36.88 12.46
C ASN A 96 -11.80 -38.41 12.34
N ARG A 97 -11.02 -39.14 13.15
CA ARG A 97 -11.03 -40.60 13.19
C ARG A 97 -12.41 -41.16 13.53
N ARG A 98 -13.10 -40.60 14.53
CA ARG A 98 -14.46 -41.03 14.90
C ARG A 98 -15.49 -40.69 13.82
N TYR A 99 -15.27 -39.60 13.10
CA TYR A 99 -16.12 -39.21 11.98
C TYR A 99 -15.99 -40.20 10.81
N GLU A 100 -14.77 -40.60 10.46
CA GLU A 100 -14.53 -41.64 9.43
C GLU A 100 -15.22 -42.97 9.78
N VAL A 101 -15.09 -43.42 11.05
CA VAL A 101 -15.77 -44.64 11.52
C VAL A 101 -17.30 -44.50 11.47
N PHE A 102 -17.83 -43.31 11.74
CA PHE A 102 -19.26 -43.04 11.63
C PHE A 102 -19.74 -43.06 10.17
N LEU A 103 -18.93 -42.56 9.22
CA LEU A 103 -19.24 -42.63 7.79
C LEU A 103 -19.26 -44.08 7.28
N GLN A 104 -18.36 -44.93 7.77
CA GLN A 104 -18.34 -46.35 7.43
C GLN A 104 -19.50 -47.13 8.06
N ASN A 105 -19.93 -46.74 9.26
CA ASN A 105 -21.00 -47.42 9.99
C ASN A 105 -21.82 -46.43 10.83
N THR A 106 -23.01 -46.10 10.31
CA THR A 106 -23.98 -45.14 10.88
C THR A 106 -24.77 -45.69 12.08
N GLN A 107 -24.17 -46.56 12.89
CA GLN A 107 -24.78 -47.02 14.14
C GLN A 107 -24.85 -45.90 15.18
N GLU A 108 -25.92 -45.91 16.00
CA GLU A 108 -26.13 -44.92 17.06
C GLU A 108 -24.97 -44.92 18.08
N LYS A 109 -24.35 -46.07 18.35
CA LYS A 109 -23.14 -46.15 19.18
C LYS A 109 -21.99 -45.31 18.61
N ASN A 110 -21.79 -45.30 17.30
CA ASN A 110 -20.75 -44.52 16.64
C ASN A 110 -21.09 -43.03 16.63
N ARG A 111 -22.38 -42.69 16.44
CA ARG A 111 -22.88 -41.32 16.59
C ARG A 111 -22.60 -40.76 17.99
N GLN A 112 -22.87 -41.54 19.04
CA GLN A 112 -22.59 -41.15 20.42
C GLN A 112 -21.09 -40.98 20.68
N LYS A 113 -20.25 -41.88 20.16
CA LYS A 113 -18.79 -41.75 20.24
C LYS A 113 -18.29 -40.46 19.58
N LEU A 114 -18.80 -40.13 18.39
CA LEU A 114 -18.48 -38.88 17.70
C LEU A 114 -18.94 -37.65 18.50
N LYS A 115 -20.15 -37.69 19.07
CA LYS A 115 -20.67 -36.59 19.92
C LYS A 115 -19.78 -36.37 21.14
N ARG A 116 -19.34 -37.44 21.81
CA ARG A 116 -18.41 -37.37 22.95
C ARG A 116 -17.07 -36.77 22.52
N ALA A 117 -16.48 -37.25 21.43
CA ALA A 117 -15.22 -36.72 20.92
C ALA A 117 -15.29 -35.22 20.59
N ARG A 118 -16.39 -34.77 19.95
CA ARG A 118 -16.61 -33.34 19.67
C ARG A 118 -16.71 -32.51 20.95
N LYS A 119 -17.43 -33.01 21.95
CA LYS A 119 -17.53 -32.34 23.25
C LYS A 119 -16.17 -32.22 23.92
N THR A 120 -15.39 -33.31 23.95
CA THR A 120 -14.04 -33.30 24.49
C THR A 120 -13.14 -32.32 23.73
N PHE A 121 -13.21 -32.27 22.39
CA PHE A 121 -12.48 -31.29 21.59
C PHE A 121 -12.83 -29.86 21.98
N GLU A 122 -14.12 -29.52 22.09
CA GLU A 122 -14.58 -28.19 22.50
C GLU A 122 -14.11 -27.82 23.92
N GLU A 123 -14.22 -28.74 24.87
CA GLU A 123 -13.72 -28.57 26.24
C GLU A 123 -12.20 -28.35 26.26
N THR A 124 -11.42 -29.13 25.51
CA THR A 124 -9.96 -28.96 25.41
C THR A 124 -9.58 -27.63 24.75
N TYR A 125 -10.27 -27.24 23.68
CA TYR A 125 -10.04 -25.97 22.99
C TYR A 125 -10.27 -24.78 23.91
N THR A 126 -11.35 -24.84 24.70
CA THR A 126 -11.71 -23.78 25.65
C THR A 126 -10.66 -23.65 26.75
N LYS A 127 -10.24 -24.76 27.36
CA LYS A 127 -9.17 -24.79 28.38
C LYS A 127 -7.85 -24.21 27.88
N VAL A 128 -7.39 -24.65 26.70
CA VAL A 128 -6.11 -24.17 26.14
C VAL A 128 -6.19 -22.68 25.79
N LYS A 129 -7.34 -22.21 25.30
CA LYS A 129 -7.57 -20.78 25.04
C LYS A 129 -7.56 -19.97 26.35
N GLU A 130 -8.18 -20.47 27.41
CA GLU A 130 -8.16 -19.83 28.74
C GLU A 130 -6.73 -19.75 29.29
N GLU A 131 -5.95 -20.83 29.19
CA GLU A 131 -4.54 -20.86 29.58
C GLU A 131 -3.69 -19.84 28.81
N ASP A 132 -3.87 -19.73 27.49
CA ASP A 132 -3.18 -18.73 26.64
C ASP A 132 -3.53 -17.29 27.08
N LEU A 133 -4.82 -17.01 27.33
CA LEU A 133 -5.25 -15.70 27.80
C LEU A 133 -4.67 -15.36 29.18
N LEU A 134 -4.68 -16.31 30.12
CA LEU A 134 -4.08 -16.14 31.44
C LEU A 134 -2.58 -15.88 31.34
N GLN A 135 -1.89 -16.59 30.45
CA GLN A 135 -0.47 -16.38 30.21
C GLN A 135 -0.19 -14.96 29.68
N ARG A 136 -1.00 -14.48 28.73
CA ARG A 136 -0.89 -13.10 28.22
C ARG A 136 -1.16 -12.04 29.29
N ILE A 137 -2.12 -12.26 30.19
CA ILE A 137 -2.40 -11.34 31.30
C ILE A 137 -1.17 -11.24 32.21
N LYS A 138 -0.56 -12.38 32.59
CA LYS A 138 0.66 -12.40 33.38
C LYS A 138 1.83 -11.67 32.68
N GLU A 139 1.93 -11.79 31.36
CA GLU A 139 2.95 -11.06 30.59
C GLU A 139 2.71 -9.54 30.61
N VAL A 140 1.45 -9.10 30.55
CA VAL A 140 1.07 -7.68 30.68
C VAL A 140 1.44 -7.15 32.07
N GLU A 141 1.08 -7.90 33.13
CA GLU A 141 1.39 -7.57 34.53
C GLU A 141 2.90 -7.50 34.74
N LYS A 142 3.65 -8.51 34.31
CA LYS A 142 5.11 -8.51 34.37
C LYS A 142 5.73 -7.34 33.60
N ALA A 143 5.22 -7.02 32.41
CA ALA A 143 5.71 -5.87 31.67
C ALA A 143 5.39 -4.55 32.40
N HIS A 144 4.25 -4.48 33.10
CA HIS A 144 3.87 -3.34 33.92
C HIS A 144 4.77 -3.18 35.15
N GLU A 145 5.00 -4.26 35.90
CA GLU A 145 5.94 -4.30 37.04
C GLU A 145 7.36 -3.87 36.65
N ASN A 146 7.78 -4.20 35.42
CA ASN A 146 9.07 -3.80 34.87
C ASN A 146 9.06 -2.40 34.23
N CYS A 147 8.00 -1.61 34.41
CA CYS A 147 7.81 -0.27 33.84
C CYS A 147 7.87 -0.23 32.30
N LYS A 148 7.68 -1.36 31.61
CA LYS A 148 7.68 -1.46 30.14
C LYS A 148 6.28 -1.21 29.57
N HIS A 149 5.73 -0.04 29.87
CA HIS A 149 4.35 0.30 29.56
C HIS A 149 3.99 0.14 28.07
N GLY A 150 4.91 0.47 27.16
CA GLY A 150 4.71 0.26 25.72
C GLY A 150 4.60 -1.22 25.32
N GLN A 151 5.27 -2.14 26.02
CA GLN A 151 5.11 -3.58 25.78
C GLN A 151 3.76 -4.09 26.32
N SER A 152 3.36 -3.65 27.53
CA SER A 152 2.04 -3.94 28.09
C SER A 152 0.92 -3.49 27.15
N TRP A 153 0.98 -2.27 26.62
CA TRP A 153 -0.01 -1.75 25.69
C TRP A 153 -0.05 -2.52 24.36
N LYS A 154 1.10 -2.94 23.82
CA LYS A 154 1.14 -3.79 22.62
C LYS A 154 0.45 -5.13 22.86
N LEU A 155 0.70 -5.77 23.99
CA LEU A 155 0.05 -7.03 24.38
C LEU A 155 -1.46 -6.85 24.56
N ILE A 156 -1.90 -5.76 25.20
CA ILE A 156 -3.33 -5.43 25.35
C ILE A 156 -4.00 -5.25 23.99
N ASN A 157 -3.40 -4.49 23.07
CA ASN A 157 -3.93 -4.29 21.72
C ASN A 157 -4.04 -5.61 20.95
N GLU A 158 -3.07 -6.50 21.13
CA GLU A 158 -3.08 -7.84 20.54
C GLU A 158 -4.21 -8.72 21.10
N VAL A 159 -4.36 -8.78 22.44
CA VAL A 159 -5.42 -9.57 23.10
C VAL A 159 -6.81 -9.07 22.69
N THR A 160 -6.99 -7.75 22.65
CA THR A 160 -8.27 -7.11 22.32
C THR A 160 -8.54 -7.01 20.82
N ASN A 161 -7.56 -7.37 19.98
CA ASN A 161 -7.58 -7.13 18.52
C ASN A 161 -7.91 -5.68 18.14
N ARG A 162 -7.60 -4.70 19.01
CA ARG A 162 -7.81 -3.29 18.72
C ARG A 162 -6.84 -2.89 17.62
N ARG A 163 -7.36 -2.71 16.40
CA ARG A 163 -6.58 -2.11 15.31
C ARG A 163 -6.34 -0.65 15.64
N GLU A 164 -5.14 -0.16 15.38
CA GLU A 164 -4.88 1.27 15.39
C GLU A 164 -5.88 1.92 14.44
N THR A 165 -6.71 2.82 14.97
CA THR A 165 -7.51 3.72 14.12
C THR A 165 -6.53 4.44 13.22
N LYS A 166 -6.77 4.46 11.91
CA LYS A 166 -6.00 5.32 11.00
C LYS A 166 -6.10 6.73 11.53
N GLU A 167 -5.01 7.24 12.10
CA GLU A 167 -4.94 8.64 12.48
C GLU A 167 -5.14 9.44 11.19
N SER A 168 -6.08 10.38 11.22
CA SER A 168 -6.21 11.34 10.13
C SER A 168 -4.85 11.99 9.90
N GLN A 169 -4.43 12.19 8.65
CA GLN A 169 -3.16 12.88 8.31
C GLN A 169 -3.00 14.27 8.95
N LEU A 170 -4.07 14.83 9.50
CA LEU A 170 -4.06 16.05 10.28
C LEU A 170 -3.78 15.69 11.75
N GLU A 171 -2.59 16.03 12.21
CA GLU A 171 -2.24 15.91 13.63
C GLU A 171 -3.19 16.75 14.48
N GLY A 172 -3.74 16.16 15.55
CA GLY A 172 -4.62 16.84 16.50
C GLY A 172 -5.44 15.86 17.32
N ASN A 173 -5.28 15.92 18.63
CA ASN A 173 -5.94 15.04 19.60
C ASN A 173 -7.42 15.40 19.80
N THR A 174 -7.85 16.57 19.33
CA THR A 174 -9.25 17.02 19.38
C THR A 174 -9.77 17.49 18.02
N PRO A 175 -11.11 17.47 17.78
CA PRO A 175 -11.69 18.00 16.54
C PRO A 175 -11.35 19.48 16.29
N LYS A 176 -11.34 20.30 17.34
CA LYS A 176 -11.01 21.74 17.25
C LYS A 176 -9.56 21.94 16.80
N GLU A 177 -8.64 21.20 17.40
CA GLU A 177 -7.21 21.25 17.10
C GLU A 177 -6.91 20.83 15.65
N ARG A 178 -7.63 19.81 15.14
CA ARG A 178 -7.50 19.40 13.74
C ARG A 178 -7.98 20.48 12.76
N VAL A 179 -9.07 21.19 13.06
CA VAL A 179 -9.56 22.31 12.23
C VAL A 179 -8.54 23.45 12.19
N THR A 180 -7.94 23.80 13.33
CA THR A 180 -6.91 24.84 13.39
C THR A 180 -5.63 24.43 12.66
N ASN A 181 -5.20 23.17 12.79
CA ASN A 181 -4.00 22.66 12.12
C ASN A 181 -4.21 22.56 10.61
N TRP A 182 -5.38 22.11 10.17
CA TRP A 182 -5.77 22.16 8.76
C TRP A 182 -5.72 23.58 8.20
N TYR A 183 -6.37 24.53 8.88
CA TYR A 183 -6.38 25.93 8.44
C TYR A 183 -4.97 26.51 8.34
N ASN A 184 -4.11 26.28 9.34
CA ASN A 184 -2.74 26.77 9.35
C ASN A 184 -1.88 26.14 8.26
N HIS A 185 -2.03 24.82 8.02
CA HIS A 185 -1.32 24.12 6.96
C HIS A 185 -1.62 24.74 5.59
N PHE A 186 -2.91 24.90 5.25
CA PHE A 186 -3.32 25.51 3.97
C PHE A 186 -2.98 26.99 3.89
N LYS A 187 -3.12 27.74 4.97
CA LYS A 187 -2.72 29.16 5.01
C LYS A 187 -1.22 29.34 4.76
N SER A 188 -0.38 28.46 5.31
CA SER A 188 1.06 28.48 5.06
C SER A 188 1.40 28.02 3.64
N LEU A 189 0.62 27.09 3.07
CA LEU A 189 0.81 26.57 1.72
C LEU A 189 0.56 27.64 0.65
N LEU A 190 -0.42 28.52 0.89
CA LEU A 190 -0.77 29.63 -0.01
C LEU A 190 0.21 30.82 0.06
N GLY A 191 1.23 30.77 0.91
CA GLY A 191 2.26 31.81 1.04
C GLY A 191 1.76 33.11 1.68
N LYS A 192 2.63 34.13 1.70
CA LYS A 192 2.22 35.50 2.05
C LYS A 192 1.64 36.15 0.80
N LEU A 193 0.45 36.76 0.91
CA LEU A 193 -0.08 37.63 -0.14
C LEU A 193 0.98 38.67 -0.50
N HIS A 194 1.42 38.67 -1.76
CA HIS A 194 2.26 39.72 -2.30
C HIS A 194 1.38 40.97 -2.46
N ASP A 195 1.93 42.14 -2.11
CA ASP A 195 1.27 43.42 -2.31
C ASP A 195 1.32 43.72 -3.82
N ILE A 196 0.30 43.26 -4.55
CA ILE A 196 0.20 43.47 -5.99
C ILE A 196 -0.20 44.94 -6.18
N THR A 197 0.74 45.77 -6.62
CA THR A 197 0.49 47.19 -6.94
C THR A 197 -0.13 47.37 -8.33
N CYS A 198 -0.41 46.28 -9.05
CA CYS A 198 -1.11 46.36 -10.34
C CYS A 198 -2.58 46.67 -10.06
N GLU A 199 -3.07 47.75 -10.67
CA GLU A 199 -4.50 48.02 -10.78
C GLU A 199 -5.20 46.77 -11.30
N ASP A 200 -6.31 46.39 -10.66
CA ASP A 200 -7.10 45.22 -11.02
C ASP A 200 -7.59 45.38 -12.47
N GLU A 201 -6.88 44.80 -13.44
CA GLU A 201 -7.40 44.66 -14.79
C GLU A 201 -8.58 43.69 -14.74
N GLU A 202 -9.81 44.22 -14.89
CA GLU A 202 -11.03 43.42 -14.94
C GLU A 202 -10.89 42.37 -16.04
N ILE A 203 -10.95 41.09 -15.65
CA ILE A 203 -10.92 39.97 -16.59
C ILE A 203 -12.18 40.09 -17.46
N PRO A 204 -12.07 40.31 -18.78
CA PRO A 204 -13.23 40.45 -19.64
C PRO A 204 -14.01 39.13 -19.68
N ALA A 205 -15.31 39.21 -19.42
CA ALA A 205 -16.19 38.05 -19.46
C ALA A 205 -16.28 37.54 -20.91
N VAL A 206 -15.86 36.29 -21.13
CA VAL A 206 -15.82 35.68 -22.48
C VAL A 206 -17.23 35.55 -23.10
N LEU A 207 -18.29 35.56 -22.27
CA LEU A 207 -19.69 35.43 -22.69
C LEU A 207 -20.59 36.32 -21.83
N GLU A 208 -20.79 37.57 -22.25
CA GLU A 208 -21.60 38.55 -21.50
C GLU A 208 -23.11 38.36 -21.69
N ASN A 209 -23.54 37.72 -22.78
CA ASN A 209 -24.94 37.63 -23.19
C ASN A 209 -25.38 36.18 -23.40
N LEU A 210 -25.40 35.41 -22.32
CA LEU A 210 -26.09 34.13 -22.31
C LEU A 210 -27.59 34.40 -22.20
N ASP A 211 -28.40 33.87 -23.11
CA ASP A 211 -29.87 33.94 -23.08
C ASP A 211 -30.42 32.98 -22.01
N ILE A 212 -29.96 33.17 -20.78
CA ILE A 212 -30.42 32.48 -19.59
C ILE A 212 -31.15 33.50 -18.73
N ARG A 213 -32.33 33.13 -18.24
CA ARG A 213 -33.07 33.97 -17.32
C ARG A 213 -32.33 34.00 -15.98
N THR A 214 -31.73 35.13 -15.65
CA THR A 214 -31.04 35.36 -14.36
C THR A 214 -31.97 35.98 -13.30
N GLY A 215 -33.24 36.19 -13.64
CA GLY A 215 -34.25 36.71 -12.72
C GLY A 215 -34.75 35.68 -11.70
N PRO A 216 -35.62 36.11 -10.76
CA PRO A 216 -36.26 35.21 -9.80
C PRO A 216 -37.00 34.07 -10.50
N ILE A 217 -36.97 32.87 -9.91
CA ILE A 217 -37.63 31.68 -10.44
C ILE A 217 -39.13 31.95 -10.57
N ASP A 218 -39.67 31.75 -11.77
CA ASP A 218 -41.09 31.91 -12.02
C ASP A 218 -41.89 30.69 -11.55
N THR A 219 -43.15 30.90 -11.21
CA THR A 219 -44.11 29.87 -10.81
C THR A 219 -44.24 28.75 -11.85
N GLU A 220 -44.15 29.06 -13.15
CA GLU A 220 -44.16 28.06 -14.22
C GLU A 220 -42.88 27.20 -14.25
N GLU A 221 -41.71 27.81 -14.01
CA GLU A 221 -40.44 27.09 -13.89
C GLU A 221 -40.45 26.17 -12.68
N TYR A 222 -40.98 26.65 -11.55
CA TYR A 222 -41.13 25.86 -10.35
C TYR A 222 -42.02 24.64 -10.58
N GLU A 223 -43.18 24.80 -11.22
CA GLU A 223 -44.09 23.68 -11.53
C GLU A 223 -43.47 22.69 -12.53
N LYS A 224 -42.69 23.19 -13.50
CA LYS A 224 -41.94 22.34 -14.43
C LYS A 224 -40.85 21.54 -13.71
N ALA A 225 -40.09 22.17 -12.82
CA ALA A 225 -39.08 21.51 -12.01
C ALA A 225 -39.72 20.46 -11.09
N LYS A 226 -40.83 20.80 -10.43
CA LYS A 226 -41.59 19.89 -9.56
C LYS A 226 -42.09 18.66 -10.31
N LYS A 227 -42.59 18.81 -11.55
CA LYS A 227 -42.98 17.67 -12.41
C LYS A 227 -41.81 16.80 -12.87
N SER A 228 -40.59 17.34 -12.89
CA SER A 228 -39.38 16.61 -13.28
C SER A 228 -38.76 15.79 -12.13
N LEU A 229 -39.22 16.00 -10.89
CA LEU A 229 -38.82 15.20 -9.74
C LEU A 229 -39.52 13.84 -9.81
N VAL A 230 -38.73 12.77 -9.93
CA VAL A 230 -39.20 11.39 -9.85
C VAL A 230 -38.86 10.88 -8.45
N GLU A 231 -39.89 10.63 -7.63
CA GLU A 231 -39.77 10.31 -6.19
C GLU A 231 -39.01 9.00 -5.88
N GLU A 232 -38.76 8.17 -6.89
CA GLU A 232 -38.04 6.89 -6.74
C GLU A 232 -36.62 6.88 -7.35
N LYS A 233 -35.99 8.05 -7.55
CA LYS A 233 -34.55 8.05 -7.89
C LYS A 233 -33.76 7.46 -6.74
N ARG A 234 -33.20 6.26 -6.97
CA ARG A 234 -32.30 5.60 -6.02
C ARG A 234 -31.11 6.51 -5.74
N CYS A 235 -30.82 6.68 -4.44
CA CYS A 235 -29.60 7.30 -3.94
C CYS A 235 -28.36 6.70 -4.64
N GLY A 236 -27.41 7.55 -5.01
CA GLY A 236 -26.09 7.09 -5.44
C GLY A 236 -25.37 6.37 -4.30
N GLU A 237 -24.32 5.62 -4.61
CA GLU A 237 -23.52 4.90 -3.60
C GLU A 237 -22.60 5.84 -2.77
N ASP A 238 -22.83 7.15 -2.84
CA ASP A 238 -22.06 8.19 -2.17
C ASP A 238 -22.64 8.62 -0.81
N GLY A 239 -23.78 8.06 -0.40
CA GLY A 239 -24.33 8.20 0.95
C GLY A 239 -24.86 9.60 1.27
N ILE A 240 -25.10 10.42 0.25
CA ILE A 240 -25.75 11.72 0.39
C ILE A 240 -27.25 11.49 0.16
N PRO A 241 -28.12 11.85 1.13
CA PRO A 241 -29.55 11.73 0.93
C PRO A 241 -30.01 12.67 -0.21
N PRO A 242 -31.02 12.27 -1.00
CA PRO A 242 -31.54 13.10 -2.09
C PRO A 242 -32.10 14.43 -1.58
#